data_AF-A0A238K0T3-F1
#
_entry.id   AF-A0A238K0T3-F1
#
_cell.length_a   1.000
_cell.length_b   1.000
_cell.length_c   1.000
_cell.angle_alpha   90.00
_cell.angle_beta   90.00
_cell.angle_gamma   90.00
#
_symmetry.space_group_name_H-M   'P 1'
#
loop_
_entity.id
_entity.type
_entity.pdbx_description
1 polymer ?
#
loop_
_entity_poly.entity_id
_entity_poly.type
_entity_poly.pdbx_seq_one_letter_code
_entity_poly.pdbx_strand_id
1 'polypeptide(L)'
;MTDRFENFRSIAAADPEVQKRFEEGAAALAEQARRLLDISIDPADLIQIDALRLAAVVGDEVDNDRALVELQRLDEVKGLIEERERAEKIKMGDEDEVAKLNKLPRHLRMARARDLGINDLAPKSEHGSVADPATLYQQAMKLRPADRIAFMRKHGLA
;
A
#
# COMPACT_ATOMS: atom_id res chain seq x y z
N MET A 1 -10.52 19.88 22.57
CA MET A 1 -9.26 19.61 21.84
C MET A 1 -8.95 20.66 20.76
N THR A 2 -9.92 21.46 20.32
CA THR A 2 -9.80 22.52 19.28
C THR A 2 -9.01 23.75 19.74
N ASP A 3 -9.11 24.09 21.02
CA ASP A 3 -8.56 25.30 21.63
C ASP A 3 -7.03 25.45 21.45
N ARG A 4 -6.29 24.35 21.55
CA ARG A 4 -4.83 24.34 21.34
C ARG A 4 -4.41 24.64 19.88
N PHE A 5 -5.23 24.28 18.90
CA PHE A 5 -4.93 24.51 17.49
C PHE A 5 -5.20 25.97 17.13
N GLU A 6 -6.30 26.52 17.65
CA GLU A 6 -6.65 27.93 17.49
C GLU A 6 -5.60 28.84 18.13
N ASN A 7 -5.08 28.48 19.31
CA ASN A 7 -3.99 29.21 19.96
C ASN A 7 -2.69 29.18 19.15
N PHE A 8 -2.31 28.04 18.57
CA PHE A 8 -1.13 28.01 17.71
C PHE A 8 -1.34 28.83 16.43
N ARG A 9 -2.52 28.74 15.81
CA ARG A 9 -2.86 29.53 14.61
C ARG A 9 -2.83 31.03 14.89
N SER A 10 -3.27 31.47 16.07
CA SER A 10 -3.21 32.89 16.43
C SER A 10 -1.78 33.37 16.65
N ILE A 11 -0.92 32.54 17.26
CA ILE A 11 0.52 32.83 17.40
C ILE A 11 1.19 32.90 16.02
N ALA A 12 0.98 31.91 15.16
CA ALA A 12 1.61 31.86 13.85
C ALA A 12 1.09 32.97 12.91
N ALA A 13 -0.17 33.40 13.08
CA ALA A 13 -0.70 34.56 12.37
C ALA A 13 -0.10 35.90 12.86
N ALA A 14 0.31 35.97 14.13
CA ALA A 14 0.94 37.14 14.72
C ALA A 14 2.46 37.21 14.45
N ASP A 15 3.11 36.07 14.24
CA ASP A 15 4.56 35.95 14.00
C ASP A 15 4.88 35.14 12.71
N PRO A 16 5.26 35.83 11.62
CA PRO A 16 5.65 35.18 10.37
C PRO A 16 6.86 34.23 10.49
N GLU A 17 7.75 34.43 11.46
CA GLU A 17 8.89 33.52 11.65
C GLU A 17 8.44 32.18 12.20
N VAL A 18 7.48 32.17 13.14
CA VAL A 18 6.90 30.94 13.68
C VAL A 18 6.17 30.17 12.58
N GLN A 19 5.39 30.86 11.74
CA GLN A 19 4.72 30.25 10.59
C GLN A 19 5.73 29.60 9.63
N LYS A 20 6.81 30.31 9.30
CA LYS A 20 7.85 29.80 8.41
C LYS A 20 8.57 28.56 8.99
N ARG A 21 8.96 28.60 10.27
CA ARG A 21 9.59 27.45 10.94
C ARG A 21 8.67 26.23 10.95
N PHE A 22 7.38 26.46 11.17
CA PHE A 22 6.39 25.39 11.13
C PHE A 22 6.26 24.78 9.74
N GLU A 23 6.15 25.60 8.69
CA GLU A 23 6.04 25.12 7.30
C GLU A 23 7.28 24.31 6.87
N GLU A 24 8.47 24.78 7.22
CA GLU A 24 9.74 24.09 6.94
C GLU A 24 9.81 22.74 7.68
N GLY A 25 9.47 22.71 8.96
CA GLY A 25 9.42 21.48 9.74
C GLY A 25 8.34 20.51 9.25
N ALA A 26 7.17 21.02 8.90
CA ALA A 26 6.06 20.22 8.37
C ALA A 26 6.44 19.57 7.03
N ALA A 27 7.07 20.32 6.14
CA ALA A 27 7.57 19.79 4.86
C ALA A 27 8.62 18.69 5.07
N ALA A 28 9.57 18.90 5.99
CA ALA A 28 10.59 17.91 6.31
C ALA A 28 9.98 16.63 6.90
N LEU A 29 9.03 16.76 7.84
CA LEU A 29 8.36 15.62 8.46
C LEU A 29 7.47 14.87 7.46
N ALA A 30 6.76 15.57 6.58
CA ALA A 30 5.97 14.96 5.52
C ALA A 30 6.86 14.15 4.55
N GLU A 31 8.03 14.68 4.21
CA GLU A 31 9.00 13.96 3.38
C GLU A 31 9.54 12.71 4.09
N GLN A 32 9.85 12.79 5.38
CA GLN A 32 10.28 11.64 6.18
C GLN A 32 9.19 10.58 6.29
N ALA A 33 7.94 10.98 6.53
CA ALA A 33 6.79 10.09 6.56
C ALA A 33 6.63 9.35 5.22
N ARG A 34 6.80 10.07 4.10
CA ARG A 34 6.78 9.47 2.77
C ARG A 34 7.94 8.50 2.55
N ARG A 35 9.14 8.80 3.03
CA ARG A 35 10.32 7.93 2.82
C ARG A 35 10.30 6.69 3.70
N LEU A 36 9.94 6.84 4.98
CA LEU A 36 10.04 5.77 5.97
C LEU A 36 8.75 4.94 6.05
N LEU A 37 7.59 5.59 5.93
CA LEU A 37 6.29 4.96 6.10
C LEU A 37 5.53 4.80 4.77
N ASP A 38 5.98 5.44 3.68
CA ASP A 38 5.30 5.50 2.38
C ASP A 38 3.90 6.12 2.47
N ILE A 39 3.75 7.09 3.36
CA ILE A 39 2.48 7.80 3.59
C ILE A 39 2.63 9.22 3.05
N SER A 40 1.66 9.63 2.23
CA SER A 40 1.52 11.01 1.80
C SER A 40 0.57 11.74 2.74
N ILE A 41 1.06 12.77 3.42
CA ILE A 41 0.28 13.60 4.36
C ILE A 41 0.43 15.05 3.92
N ASP A 42 -0.66 15.82 3.98
CA ASP A 42 -0.62 17.26 3.74
C ASP A 42 0.13 17.94 4.91
N PRO A 43 1.15 18.78 4.64
CA PRO A 43 1.82 19.56 5.69
C PRO A 43 0.85 20.36 6.59
N ALA A 44 -0.32 20.76 6.09
CA ALA A 44 -1.33 21.46 6.90
C ALA A 44 -1.94 20.58 8.01
N ASP A 45 -2.05 19.27 7.77
CA ASP A 45 -2.62 18.31 8.73
C ASP A 45 -1.64 17.99 9.87
N LEU A 46 -0.35 18.27 9.68
CA LEU A 46 0.70 18.11 10.68
C LEU A 46 0.59 19.11 11.84
N ILE A 47 -0.36 20.05 11.79
CA ILE A 47 -0.71 20.91 12.93
C ILE A 47 -1.16 20.10 14.16
N GLN A 48 -1.56 18.83 13.96
CA GLN A 48 -1.92 17.92 15.03
C GLN A 48 -0.72 17.45 15.87
N ILE A 49 0.50 17.60 15.35
CA ILE A 49 1.74 17.18 16.00
C ILE A 49 2.18 18.24 17.02
N ASP A 50 2.28 17.85 18.29
CA ASP A 50 2.62 18.77 19.37
C ASP A 50 4.11 19.14 19.30
N ALA A 51 4.98 18.17 19.02
CA ALA A 51 6.43 18.39 18.89
C ALA A 51 6.77 19.43 17.80
N LEU A 52 6.06 19.40 16.67
CA LEU A 52 6.28 20.31 15.55
C LEU A 52 5.87 21.75 15.91
N ARG A 53 4.71 21.91 16.56
CA ARG A 53 4.22 23.22 17.00
C ARG A 53 5.11 23.82 18.08
N LEU A 54 5.56 23.01 19.04
CA LEU A 54 6.46 23.47 20.09
C LEU A 54 7.80 23.94 19.53
N ALA A 55 8.42 23.16 18.64
CA ALA A 55 9.68 23.55 18.00
C ALA A 55 9.53 24.87 17.22
N ALA A 56 8.43 25.05 16.48
CA ALA A 56 8.18 26.28 15.73
C ALA A 56 8.04 27.53 16.64
N VAL A 57 7.36 27.40 17.78
CA VAL A 57 7.18 28.51 18.74
C VAL A 57 8.46 28.82 19.51
N VAL A 58 9.18 27.78 19.95
CA VAL A 58 10.42 27.95 20.75
C VAL A 58 11.58 28.42 19.87
N GLY A 59 11.57 28.09 18.57
CA GLY A 59 12.65 28.40 17.64
C GLY A 59 13.79 27.37 17.66
N ASP A 60 13.53 26.19 18.21
CA ASP A 60 14.48 25.07 18.30
C ASP A 60 14.37 24.13 17.09
N GLU A 61 15.38 23.28 16.90
CA GLU A 61 15.32 22.20 15.91
C GLU A 61 14.18 21.22 16.22
N VAL A 62 13.50 20.75 15.18
CA VAL A 62 12.42 19.76 15.31
C VAL A 62 13.01 18.41 15.72
N ASP A 63 12.60 17.91 16.89
CA ASP A 63 12.83 16.52 17.29
C ASP A 63 11.99 15.59 16.40
N ASN A 64 12.61 15.17 15.29
CA ASN A 64 11.97 14.35 14.27
C ASN A 64 11.56 12.97 14.79
N ASP A 65 12.33 12.38 15.70
CA ASP A 65 12.01 11.07 16.27
C ASP A 65 10.71 11.14 17.08
N ARG A 66 10.59 12.17 17.92
CA ARG A 66 9.35 12.42 18.66
C ARG A 66 8.19 12.78 17.75
N ALA A 67 8.41 13.62 16.74
CA ALA A 67 7.39 14.03 15.79
C ALA A 67 6.85 12.86 14.96
N LEU A 68 7.72 11.92 14.55
CA LEU A 68 7.33 10.68 13.86
C LEU A 68 6.50 9.75 14.75
N VAL A 69 6.86 9.62 16.03
CA VAL A 69 6.08 8.81 16.99
C VAL A 69 4.69 9.42 17.20
N GLU A 70 4.59 10.75 17.30
CA GLU A 70 3.31 11.45 17.39
C GLU A 70 2.49 11.27 16.10
N LEU A 71 3.13 11.32 14.93
CA LEU A 71 2.51 11.09 13.64
C LEU A 71 1.91 9.69 13.52
N GLN A 72 2.65 8.65 13.92
CA GLN A 72 2.16 7.27 13.93
C GLN A 72 1.01 7.03 14.92
N ARG A 73 0.82 7.93 15.89
CA ARG A 73 -0.29 7.83 16.85
C ARG A 73 -1.59 8.40 16.31
N LEU A 74 -1.56 9.21 15.24
CA LEU A 74 -2.76 9.72 14.59
C LEU A 74 -3.56 8.57 13.98
N ASP A 75 -4.87 8.55 14.23
CA ASP A 75 -5.74 7.44 13.82
C ASP A 75 -5.81 7.30 12.29
N GLU A 76 -5.76 8.42 11.57
CA GLU A 76 -5.69 8.45 10.11
C GLU A 76 -4.42 7.77 9.59
N VAL A 77 -3.28 8.04 10.23
CA VAL A 77 -1.98 7.46 9.86
C VAL A 77 -1.94 5.97 10.19
N LYS A 78 -2.49 5.54 11.34
CA LYS A 78 -2.63 4.11 11.68
C LYS A 78 -3.47 3.37 10.66
N GLY A 79 -4.62 3.93 10.27
CA GLY A 79 -5.48 3.33 9.26
C GLY A 79 -4.76 3.12 7.92
N LEU A 80 -3.99 4.12 7.48
CA LEU A 80 -3.19 4.02 6.26
C LEU A 80 -2.07 2.98 6.35
N ILE A 81 -1.39 2.88 7.51
CA ILE A 81 -0.37 1.85 7.75
C ILE A 81 -1.00 0.45 7.72
N GLU A 82 -2.10 0.24 8.43
CA GLU A 82 -2.79 -1.06 8.49
C GLU A 82 -3.32 -1.50 7.13
N GLU A 83 -3.87 -0.57 6.33
CA GLU A 83 -4.34 -0.86 4.98
C GLU A 83 -3.17 -1.24 4.05
N ARG A 84 -2.03 -0.57 4.18
CA ARG A 84 -0.81 -0.90 3.42
C ARG A 84 -0.25 -2.26 3.81
N GLU A 85 -0.13 -2.54 5.11
CA GLU A 85 0.32 -3.86 5.59
C GLU A 85 -0.60 -4.97 5.10
N ARG A 86 -1.91 -4.71 5.07
CA ARG A 86 -2.88 -5.65 4.49
C ARG A 86 -2.65 -5.83 2.98
N ALA A 87 -2.43 -4.75 2.23
CA ALA A 87 -2.12 -4.83 0.81
C ALA A 87 -0.87 -5.67 0.54
N GLU A 88 0.20 -5.47 1.31
CA GLU A 88 1.44 -6.24 1.19
C GLU A 88 1.23 -7.72 1.52
N LYS A 89 0.50 -8.04 2.59
CA LYS A 89 0.14 -9.44 2.91
C LYS A 89 -0.62 -10.12 1.77
N ILE A 90 -1.58 -9.41 1.15
CA ILE A 90 -2.32 -9.94 0.00
C ILE A 90 -1.38 -10.16 -1.20
N LYS A 91 -0.45 -9.24 -1.49
CA LYS A 91 0.55 -9.41 -2.56
C LYS A 91 1.50 -10.57 -2.31
N MET A 92 1.87 -10.81 -1.04
CA MET A 92 2.72 -11.93 -0.63
C MET A 92 1.98 -13.28 -0.62
N GLY A 93 0.66 -13.29 -0.84
CA GLY A 93 -0.13 -14.51 -0.90
C GLY A 93 -0.56 -15.04 0.47
N ASP A 94 -0.68 -14.18 1.48
CA ASP A 94 -1.24 -14.53 2.79
C ASP A 94 -2.68 -15.07 2.61
N GLU A 95 -2.87 -16.35 2.94
CA GLU A 95 -4.13 -17.07 2.71
C GLU A 95 -5.30 -16.46 3.49
N ASP A 96 -5.05 -15.91 4.69
CA ASP A 96 -6.10 -15.34 5.54
C ASP A 96 -6.62 -14.02 4.98
N GLU A 97 -5.72 -13.14 4.53
CA GLU A 97 -6.11 -11.86 3.94
C GLU A 97 -6.70 -12.03 2.54
N VAL A 98 -6.18 -12.97 1.74
CA VAL A 98 -6.77 -13.34 0.44
C VAL A 98 -8.17 -13.94 0.63
N ALA A 99 -8.39 -14.79 1.64
CA ALA A 99 -9.70 -15.33 1.95
C ALA A 99 -10.71 -14.25 2.37
N LYS A 100 -10.28 -13.26 3.18
CA LYS A 100 -11.11 -12.10 3.55
C LYS A 100 -11.52 -11.29 2.31
N LEU A 101 -10.58 -11.03 1.41
CA LEU A 101 -10.85 -10.33 0.15
C LEU A 101 -11.82 -11.13 -0.75
N ASN A 102 -11.67 -12.47 -0.79
CA ASN A 102 -12.52 -13.34 -1.60
C ASN A 102 -13.94 -13.54 -1.05
N LYS A 103 -14.19 -13.28 0.24
CA LYS A 103 -15.54 -13.25 0.82
C LYS A 103 -16.38 -12.06 0.31
N LEU A 104 -15.74 -11.02 -0.22
CA LEU A 104 -16.45 -9.87 -0.77
C LEU A 104 -17.12 -10.21 -2.13
N PRO A 105 -18.30 -9.63 -2.40
CA PRO A 105 -18.91 -9.64 -3.73
C PRO A 105 -17.94 -9.14 -4.80
N ARG A 106 -18.02 -9.72 -6.01
CA ARG A 106 -17.06 -9.47 -7.11
C ARG A 106 -16.77 -8.00 -7.38
N HIS A 107 -17.80 -7.14 -7.37
CA HIS A 107 -17.64 -5.71 -7.62
C HIS A 107 -16.88 -4.99 -6.49
N LEU A 108 -17.14 -5.33 -5.23
CA LEU A 108 -16.43 -4.80 -4.07
C LEU A 108 -15.00 -5.32 -4.00
N ARG A 109 -14.77 -6.58 -4.41
CA ARG A 109 -13.43 -7.16 -4.51
C ARG A 109 -12.57 -6.39 -5.50
N MET A 110 -13.11 -6.08 -6.68
CA MET A 110 -12.40 -5.31 -7.70
C MET A 110 -12.20 -3.85 -7.31
N ALA A 111 -13.14 -3.25 -6.58
CA ALA A 111 -12.96 -1.91 -6.03
C ALA A 111 -11.82 -1.90 -4.99
N ARG A 112 -11.90 -2.77 -3.97
CA ARG A 112 -10.86 -2.89 -2.95
C ARG A 112 -9.49 -3.30 -3.50
N ALA A 113 -9.46 -4.15 -4.52
CA ALA A 113 -8.24 -4.49 -5.27
C ALA A 113 -7.53 -3.24 -5.80
N ARG A 114 -8.27 -2.34 -6.46
CA ARG A 114 -7.74 -1.10 -7.03
C ARG A 114 -7.33 -0.12 -5.94
N ASP A 115 -8.13 0.01 -4.89
CA ASP A 115 -7.83 0.89 -3.76
C ASP A 115 -6.52 0.47 -3.07
N LEU A 116 -6.26 -0.85 -2.97
CA LEU A 116 -5.02 -1.41 -2.43
C LEU A 116 -3.85 -1.41 -3.43
N GLY A 117 -4.03 -0.85 -4.64
CA GLY A 117 -3.01 -0.83 -5.69
C GLY A 117 -2.68 -2.20 -6.28
N ILE A 118 -3.53 -3.20 -6.05
CA ILE A 118 -3.37 -4.57 -6.55
C ILE A 118 -4.01 -4.64 -7.94
N ASN A 119 -3.24 -4.22 -8.96
CA ASN A 119 -3.68 -4.24 -10.35
C ASN A 119 -3.77 -5.66 -10.93
N ASP A 120 -3.15 -6.64 -10.28
CA ASP A 120 -2.97 -8.00 -10.78
C ASP A 120 -3.78 -9.03 -9.97
N LEU A 121 -5.04 -8.69 -9.70
CA LEU A 121 -6.05 -9.61 -9.14
C LEU A 121 -6.83 -10.37 -10.21
N ALA A 122 -6.37 -10.33 -11.47
CA ALA A 122 -6.66 -11.45 -12.33
C ALA A 122 -6.14 -12.68 -11.57
N PRO A 123 -6.97 -13.69 -11.24
CA PRO A 123 -6.39 -14.97 -10.92
C PRO A 123 -5.42 -15.22 -12.07
N LYS A 124 -4.13 -15.40 -11.78
CA LYS A 124 -3.26 -16.07 -12.75
C LYS A 124 -4.04 -17.32 -13.05
N SER A 125 -4.73 -17.33 -14.19
CA SER A 125 -5.40 -18.52 -14.61
C SER A 125 -4.25 -19.47 -14.68
N GLU A 126 -4.23 -20.46 -13.80
CA GLU A 126 -3.51 -21.69 -14.05
C GLU A 126 -4.20 -22.37 -15.25
N HIS A 127 -4.24 -21.67 -16.37
CA HIS A 127 -4.17 -22.25 -17.69
C HIS A 127 -2.70 -22.57 -17.95
N GLY A 128 -2.03 -23.20 -16.98
CA GLY A 128 -0.97 -24.17 -17.24
C GLY A 128 -1.61 -25.42 -17.82
N SER A 129 -2.31 -25.27 -18.94
CA SER A 129 -2.75 -26.39 -19.78
C SER A 129 -2.22 -26.20 -21.19
N VAL A 130 -0.97 -25.74 -21.30
CA VAL A 130 -0.08 -26.43 -22.24
C VAL A 130 0.34 -27.67 -21.47
N ALA A 131 -0.40 -28.77 -21.64
CA ALA A 131 -0.05 -30.04 -21.02
C ALA A 131 1.44 -30.30 -21.30
N ASP A 132 2.20 -30.50 -20.22
CA ASP A 132 3.64 -30.76 -20.27
C ASP A 132 3.92 -31.73 -21.44
N PRO A 133 4.82 -31.40 -22.39
CA PRO A 133 5.12 -32.24 -23.54
C PRO A 133 5.31 -33.72 -23.17
N ALA A 134 5.90 -34.01 -22.00
CA ALA A 134 6.05 -35.37 -21.50
C ALA A 134 4.70 -36.08 -21.27
N THR A 135 3.71 -35.38 -20.71
CA THR A 135 2.36 -35.91 -20.47
C THR A 135 1.58 -36.12 -21.76
N LEU A 136 1.72 -35.21 -22.74
CA LEU A 136 1.09 -35.37 -24.05
C LEU A 136 1.73 -36.52 -24.86
N TYR A 137 3.05 -36.72 -24.74
CA TYR A 137 3.71 -37.89 -25.30
C TYR A 137 3.20 -39.19 -24.66
N GLN A 138 3.03 -39.22 -23.34
CA GLN A 138 2.47 -40.39 -22.66
C GLN A 138 1.02 -40.68 -23.08
N GLN A 139 0.21 -39.64 -23.31
CA GLN A 139 -1.15 -39.78 -23.83
C GLN A 139 -1.14 -40.29 -25.29
N ALA A 140 -0.24 -39.78 -26.14
CA ALA A 140 -0.09 -40.25 -27.51
C ALA A 140 0.28 -41.75 -27.55
N MET A 141 1.12 -42.22 -26.63
CA MET A 141 1.52 -43.64 -26.56
C MET A 141 0.39 -44.58 -26.10
N LYS A 142 -0.67 -44.06 -25.46
CA LYS A 142 -1.86 -44.84 -25.09
C LYS A 142 -2.87 -44.97 -26.23
N LEU A 143 -2.74 -44.16 -27.29
CA LEU A 143 -3.59 -44.24 -28.48
C LEU A 143 -3.13 -45.36 -29.43
N ARG A 144 -4.02 -45.76 -30.34
CA ARG A 144 -3.70 -46.73 -31.40
C ARG A 144 -2.66 -46.13 -32.34
N PRO A 145 -1.72 -46.92 -32.90
CA PRO A 145 -0.61 -46.41 -33.71
C PRO A 145 -1.02 -45.45 -34.84
N ALA A 146 -2.16 -45.70 -35.50
CA ALA A 146 -2.69 -44.86 -36.57
C ALA A 146 -3.07 -43.43 -36.11
N ASP A 147 -3.52 -43.29 -34.85
CA ASP A 147 -4.02 -42.02 -34.32
C ASP A 147 -2.92 -41.18 -33.65
N ARG A 148 -1.77 -41.80 -33.33
CA ARG A 148 -0.68 -41.13 -32.59
C ARG A 148 -0.07 -39.98 -33.36
N ILE A 149 0.17 -40.17 -34.65
CA ILE A 149 0.82 -39.16 -35.51
C ILE A 149 -0.08 -37.94 -35.69
N ALA A 150 -1.39 -38.18 -35.91
CA ALA A 150 -2.37 -37.10 -36.02
C ALA A 150 -2.50 -36.31 -34.72
N PHE A 151 -2.51 -37.01 -33.57
CA PHE A 151 -2.53 -36.39 -32.25
C PHE A 151 -1.25 -35.59 -31.97
N MET A 152 -0.06 -36.14 -32.25
CA MET A 152 1.22 -35.45 -32.03
C MET A 152 1.36 -34.17 -32.88
N ARG A 153 0.95 -34.20 -34.15
CA ARG A 153 0.94 -32.99 -35.01
C ARG A 153 -0.05 -31.93 -34.52
N LYS A 154 -1.25 -32.35 -34.11
CA LYS A 154 -2.28 -31.43 -33.60
C LYS A 154 -1.82 -30.68 -32.33
N HIS A 155 -0.97 -31.31 -31.54
CA HIS A 155 -0.44 -30.77 -30.29
C HIS A 155 1.01 -30.26 -30.40
N GLY A 156 1.57 -30.16 -31.62
CA GLY A 156 2.89 -29.54 -31.86
C GLY A 156 4.10 -30.33 -31.36
N LEU A 157 3.98 -31.66 -31.22
CA LEU A 157 5.05 -32.55 -30.75
C LEU A 157 5.85 -33.21 -31.89
N ALA A 158 5.43 -33.03 -33.15
CA ALA A 158 6.01 -33.66 -34.33
C ALA A 158 5.90 -32.75 -35.56
#